data_AF-A0A6G7XNK2-F1
#
_entry.id   AF-A0A6G7XNK2-F1
#
_cell.length_a   1.000
_cell.length_b   1.000
_cell.length_c   1.000
_cell.angle_alpha   90.00
_cell.angle_beta   90.00
_cell.angle_gamma   90.00
#
_symmetry.space_group_name_H-M   'P 1'
#
loop_
_entity.id
_entity.type
_entity.pdbx_description
1 polymer ?
#
loop_
_entity_poly.entity_id
_entity_poly.type
_entity_poly.pdbx_seq_one_letter_code
_entity_poly.pdbx_strand_id
1 'polypeptide(L)'
;MTSSLTSPQPLSRHPLSRQHRSLSSTRTSPATPVVHLHIGTMKTGTTYLQSVLTRHREQLAEQGVLFPGETWRHQVRAVQDVMGSTHGDPTIRAQADGAWRALTREVLRHRGPSVVSMEFLSHAGPEQARRVMSSLGEAEVHVVLTVRDAAGTVPAQWQTMVRNGSTLSWPEFRRGARRATGRRARPGRLADPAAVKFRHAQDVARMLEVWRRFVPAERIHVVTVPDSGGDRSLLWQRFSGVVGLDPRIGAQDTSVNTSLGYASAELLRLVNAELAGRGGRDGSSGSLGGAGRFALSDYNATVREVLAGQVLAARSDSEARPLLDRRTADFALAWNARTREAVTSTRAHLVGDLADLPVAAVDPSRVDDHQPPPSSVQLLEVAEESVEALRRLVERRAARAVRRGVDVPGEVWGVRGGRGRGGARGATGDAVSEIAVLCREAMVLRRCLQASREAAR
;
A
#
# COMPACT_ATOMS: atom_id res chain seq x y z
N MET A 1 -2.45 -85.14 55.16
CA MET A 1 -1.57 -84.17 55.85
C MET A 1 -2.33 -82.86 55.98
N THR A 2 -2.80 -82.60 57.21
CA THR A 2 -3.04 -81.30 57.87
C THR A 2 -3.56 -80.08 57.08
N SER A 3 -4.78 -79.66 57.47
CA SER A 3 -5.22 -78.29 57.85
C SER A 3 -5.18 -77.14 56.84
N SER A 4 -5.98 -76.08 56.87
CA SER A 4 -7.32 -75.70 57.37
C SER A 4 -7.46 -74.19 57.03
N LEU A 5 -8.71 -73.71 56.90
CA LEU A 5 -9.21 -72.33 57.12
C LEU A 5 -9.63 -71.42 55.92
N THR A 6 -10.96 -71.39 55.75
CA THR A 6 -11.87 -70.20 55.79
C THR A 6 -12.14 -69.36 54.51
N SER A 7 -13.45 -69.29 54.20
CA SER A 7 -14.13 -68.60 53.08
C SER A 7 -13.86 -67.09 52.93
N PRO A 8 -14.21 -66.52 51.77
CA PRO A 8 -15.38 -65.61 51.77
C PRO A 8 -16.29 -65.65 50.51
N GLN A 9 -17.58 -65.48 50.84
CA GLN A 9 -18.77 -64.88 50.17
C GLN A 9 -18.90 -64.62 48.64
N PRO A 10 -20.14 -64.69 48.10
CA PRO A 10 -20.44 -64.55 46.67
C PRO A 10 -20.67 -63.11 46.18
N LEU A 11 -20.32 -62.87 44.92
CA LEU A 11 -20.44 -61.61 44.19
C LEU A 11 -21.90 -61.26 43.85
N SER A 12 -22.35 -60.07 44.28
CA SER A 12 -23.64 -59.49 43.91
C SER A 12 -23.58 -58.77 42.57
N ARG A 13 -24.64 -58.94 41.75
CA ARG A 13 -24.90 -58.19 40.53
C ARG A 13 -26.09 -57.27 40.78
N HIS A 14 -25.95 -55.97 40.52
CA HIS A 14 -27.03 -54.99 40.46
C HIS A 14 -26.77 -53.95 39.33
N PRO A 15 -27.83 -53.25 38.84
CA PRO A 15 -28.11 -53.14 37.42
C PRO A 15 -27.73 -51.80 36.76
N LEU A 16 -27.68 -51.81 35.42
CA LEU A 16 -27.43 -50.67 34.53
C LEU A 16 -28.55 -49.63 34.61
N SER A 17 -28.20 -48.40 34.98
CA SER A 17 -29.09 -47.23 34.95
C SER A 17 -29.03 -46.53 33.58
N ARG A 18 -30.20 -46.40 32.95
CA ARG A 18 -30.46 -45.61 31.75
C ARG A 18 -30.50 -44.13 32.15
N GLN A 19 -29.51 -43.32 31.76
CA GLN A 19 -29.60 -41.86 31.85
C GLN A 19 -30.01 -41.27 30.50
N HIS A 20 -31.17 -40.60 30.50
CA HIS A 20 -31.65 -39.73 29.44
C HIS A 20 -30.65 -38.58 29.21
N ARG A 21 -30.02 -38.53 28.02
CA ARG A 21 -29.32 -37.32 27.55
C ARG A 21 -30.36 -36.27 27.16
N SER A 22 -30.54 -35.28 28.02
CA SER A 22 -31.12 -33.99 27.68
C SER A 22 -30.22 -33.31 26.63
N LEU A 23 -30.71 -33.21 25.40
CA LEU A 23 -30.12 -32.35 24.36
C LEU A 23 -30.48 -30.91 24.71
N SER A 24 -29.65 -30.28 25.55
CA SER A 24 -29.68 -28.83 25.72
C SER A 24 -29.22 -28.19 24.41
N SER A 25 -30.19 -27.76 23.61
CA SER A 25 -30.00 -26.84 22.49
C SER A 25 -29.52 -25.50 23.05
N THR A 26 -28.20 -25.33 23.17
CA THR A 26 -27.60 -24.01 23.34
C THR A 26 -27.89 -23.21 22.08
N ARG A 27 -28.89 -22.32 22.16
CA ARG A 27 -29.05 -21.21 21.22
C ARG A 27 -27.76 -20.41 21.24
N THR A 28 -26.85 -20.69 20.32
CA THR A 28 -25.67 -19.88 20.08
C THR A 28 -26.18 -18.51 19.65
N SER A 29 -25.99 -17.49 20.50
CA SER A 29 -26.13 -16.09 20.08
C SER A 29 -25.37 -15.92 18.76
N PRO A 30 -25.91 -15.20 17.76
CA PRO A 30 -25.17 -14.98 16.52
C PRO A 30 -23.81 -14.38 16.89
N ALA A 31 -22.72 -15.07 16.53
CA ALA A 31 -21.37 -14.61 16.82
C ALA A 31 -21.21 -13.19 16.28
N THR A 32 -20.82 -12.27 17.14
CA THR A 32 -20.52 -10.89 16.77
C THR A 32 -19.52 -10.90 15.61
N PRO A 33 -19.77 -10.15 14.51
CA PRO A 33 -18.81 -10.08 13.41
C PRO A 33 -17.44 -9.62 13.91
N VAL A 34 -16.36 -10.26 13.46
CA VAL A 34 -14.98 -9.90 13.82
C VAL A 34 -14.31 -9.26 12.60
N VAL A 35 -13.74 -8.07 12.74
CA VAL A 35 -13.19 -7.29 11.62
C VAL A 35 -11.75 -6.89 11.91
N HIS A 36 -10.83 -7.42 11.11
CA HIS A 36 -9.42 -7.04 11.09
C HIS A 36 -9.22 -5.91 10.07
N LEU A 37 -9.06 -4.69 10.57
CA LEU A 37 -8.68 -3.52 9.78
C LEU A 37 -7.16 -3.45 9.69
N HIS A 38 -6.58 -3.96 8.61
CA HIS A 38 -5.17 -3.77 8.32
C HIS A 38 -4.96 -2.41 7.65
N ILE A 39 -4.45 -1.46 8.43
CA ILE A 39 -4.44 -0.04 8.08
C ILE A 39 -3.12 0.46 7.49
N GLY A 40 -2.09 -0.37 7.39
CA GLY A 40 -0.74 0.03 6.95
C GLY A 40 0.31 -0.27 8.03
N THR A 41 1.43 0.44 8.13
CA THR A 41 1.75 1.70 7.44
C THR A 41 2.02 1.50 5.93
N MET A 42 2.25 2.57 5.18
CA MET A 42 2.61 2.39 3.76
C MET A 42 4.01 1.78 3.67
N LYS A 43 4.28 0.98 2.63
CA LYS A 43 5.62 0.41 2.34
C LYS A 43 6.14 -0.66 3.34
N THR A 44 5.23 -1.25 4.11
CA THR A 44 5.51 -2.29 5.11
C THR A 44 5.01 -3.68 4.67
N GLY A 45 5.08 -3.98 3.36
CA GLY A 45 4.66 -5.28 2.82
C GLY A 45 3.15 -5.43 2.61
N THR A 46 2.39 -4.32 2.65
CA THR A 46 0.93 -4.30 2.41
C THR A 46 0.53 -4.97 1.09
N THR A 47 1.26 -4.69 0.01
CA THR A 47 1.00 -5.31 -1.30
C THR A 47 1.22 -6.82 -1.30
N TYR A 48 2.24 -7.31 -0.58
CA TYR A 48 2.48 -8.74 -0.46
C TYR A 48 1.30 -9.42 0.26
N LEU A 49 0.92 -8.91 1.43
CA LEU A 49 -0.22 -9.42 2.20
C LEU A 49 -1.53 -9.39 1.39
N GLN A 50 -1.79 -8.29 0.69
CA GLN A 50 -2.97 -8.14 -0.17
C GLN A 50 -2.96 -9.12 -1.35
N SER A 51 -1.79 -9.40 -1.94
CA SER A 51 -1.64 -10.37 -3.02
C SER A 51 -2.00 -11.77 -2.55
N VAL A 52 -1.43 -12.20 -1.41
CA VAL A 52 -1.73 -13.50 -0.79
C VAL A 52 -3.23 -13.61 -0.47
N LEU A 53 -3.79 -12.61 0.22
CA LEU A 53 -5.21 -12.57 0.57
C LEU A 53 -6.13 -12.65 -0.65
N THR A 54 -5.76 -11.98 -1.75
CA THR A 54 -6.54 -11.98 -2.99
C THR A 54 -6.46 -13.31 -3.73
N ARG A 55 -5.27 -13.90 -3.81
CA ARG A 55 -5.00 -15.14 -4.55
C ARG A 55 -5.63 -16.35 -3.87
N HIS A 56 -5.67 -16.37 -2.53
CA HIS A 56 -6.08 -17.52 -1.74
C HIS A 56 -7.49 -17.40 -1.14
N ARG A 57 -8.37 -16.56 -1.71
CA ARG A 57 -9.72 -16.29 -1.17
C ARG A 57 -10.58 -17.52 -0.92
N GLU A 58 -10.53 -18.51 -1.79
CA GLU A 58 -11.30 -19.75 -1.62
C GLU A 58 -10.83 -20.52 -0.38
N GLN A 59 -9.52 -20.67 -0.20
CA GLN A 59 -8.94 -21.33 0.98
C GLN A 59 -9.17 -20.54 2.27
N LEU A 60 -9.21 -19.20 2.21
CA LEU A 60 -9.60 -18.37 3.34
C LEU A 60 -11.07 -18.61 3.72
N ALA A 61 -11.96 -18.71 2.73
CA ALA A 61 -13.38 -18.97 2.95
C ALA A 61 -13.62 -20.36 3.54
N GLU A 62 -12.85 -21.37 3.15
CA GLU A 62 -12.85 -22.72 3.78
C GLU A 62 -12.49 -22.66 5.27
N GLN A 63 -11.66 -21.70 5.69
CA GLN A 63 -11.35 -21.43 7.11
C GLN A 63 -12.34 -20.48 7.79
N GLY A 64 -13.42 -20.12 7.11
CA GLY A 64 -14.43 -19.18 7.62
C GLY A 64 -13.94 -17.74 7.66
N VAL A 65 -12.88 -17.37 6.93
CA VAL A 65 -12.36 -16.00 6.86
C VAL A 65 -12.80 -15.32 5.57
N LEU A 66 -13.40 -14.13 5.70
CA LEU A 66 -13.81 -13.31 4.57
C LEU A 66 -12.73 -12.29 4.20
N PHE A 67 -12.29 -12.31 2.95
CA PHE A 67 -11.60 -11.17 2.34
C PHE A 67 -12.58 -10.45 1.40
N PRO A 68 -13.24 -9.37 1.86
CA PRO A 68 -14.44 -8.83 1.21
C PRO A 68 -14.16 -8.15 -0.12
N GLY A 69 -15.15 -8.24 -0.99
CA GLY A 69 -15.13 -7.73 -2.36
C GLY A 69 -14.52 -8.68 -3.39
N GLU A 70 -15.13 -8.74 -4.58
CA GLU A 70 -14.68 -9.59 -5.70
C GLU A 70 -13.24 -9.30 -6.16
N THR A 71 -12.77 -8.07 -5.99
CA THR A 71 -11.39 -7.67 -6.26
C THR A 71 -10.88 -6.75 -5.16
N TRP A 72 -9.56 -6.72 -4.94
CA TRP A 72 -8.95 -5.76 -4.02
C TRP A 72 -9.33 -4.30 -4.33
N ARG A 73 -9.62 -3.96 -5.60
CA ARG A 73 -10.06 -2.61 -5.99
C ARG A 73 -11.38 -2.20 -5.31
N HIS A 74 -12.25 -3.14 -4.93
CA HIS A 74 -13.46 -2.82 -4.17
C HIS A 74 -13.13 -2.26 -2.79
N GLN A 75 -12.15 -2.85 -2.08
CA GLN A 75 -11.68 -2.28 -0.82
C GLN A 75 -11.01 -0.91 -1.02
N VAL A 76 -10.26 -0.72 -2.11
CA VAL A 76 -9.68 0.59 -2.46
C VAL A 76 -10.77 1.66 -2.56
N ARG A 77 -11.84 1.38 -3.30
CA ARG A 77 -12.96 2.33 -3.49
C ARG A 77 -13.75 2.56 -2.21
N ALA A 78 -14.02 1.49 -1.46
CA ALA A 78 -14.67 1.58 -0.16
C ALA A 78 -13.89 2.48 0.82
N VAL A 79 -12.56 2.32 0.90
CA VAL A 79 -11.76 3.19 1.78
C VAL A 79 -11.66 4.61 1.23
N GLN A 80 -11.60 4.82 -0.08
CA GLN A 80 -11.67 6.17 -0.65
C GLN A 80 -12.98 6.89 -0.32
N ASP A 81 -14.10 6.16 -0.30
CA ASP A 81 -15.43 6.66 0.08
C ASP A 81 -15.44 7.16 1.54
N VAL A 82 -15.16 6.28 2.51
CA VAL A 82 -15.22 6.66 3.94
C VAL A 82 -14.20 7.73 4.33
N MET A 83 -13.06 7.78 3.62
CA MET A 83 -12.02 8.78 3.83
C MET A 83 -12.31 10.11 3.14
N GLY A 84 -13.24 10.16 2.18
CA GLY A 84 -13.48 11.32 1.33
C GLY A 84 -12.34 11.59 0.32
N SER A 85 -11.55 10.57 -0.02
CA SER A 85 -10.31 10.68 -0.78
C SER A 85 -10.48 10.31 -2.26
N THR A 86 -11.40 11.01 -2.94
CA THR A 86 -11.66 10.84 -4.39
C THR A 86 -10.82 11.77 -5.27
N HIS A 87 -10.09 12.72 -4.67
CA HIS A 87 -9.16 13.63 -5.36
C HIS A 87 -9.80 14.50 -6.45
N GLY A 88 -11.10 14.77 -6.33
CA GLY A 88 -11.84 15.53 -7.34
C GLY A 88 -12.01 14.81 -8.68
N ASP A 89 -11.54 13.57 -8.82
CA ASP A 89 -11.67 12.77 -10.05
C ASP A 89 -13.10 12.20 -10.14
N PRO A 90 -13.91 12.59 -11.15
CA PRO A 90 -15.29 12.15 -11.26
C PRO A 90 -15.44 10.64 -11.44
N THR A 91 -14.48 9.99 -12.13
CA THR A 91 -14.49 8.54 -12.34
C THR A 91 -14.28 7.82 -11.02
N ILE A 92 -13.31 8.27 -10.22
CA ILE A 92 -13.05 7.69 -8.90
C ILE A 92 -14.23 7.94 -7.97
N ARG A 93 -14.82 9.14 -7.99
CA ARG A 93 -15.99 9.49 -7.18
C ARG A 93 -17.18 8.58 -7.49
N ALA A 94 -17.53 8.42 -8.76
CA ALA A 94 -18.62 7.54 -9.17
C ALA A 94 -18.40 6.08 -8.76
N GLN A 95 -17.16 5.60 -8.81
CA GLN A 95 -16.81 4.24 -8.36
C GLN A 95 -16.78 4.07 -6.84
N ALA A 96 -16.53 5.15 -6.09
CA ALA A 96 -16.44 5.12 -4.64
C ALA A 96 -17.81 5.33 -3.97
N ASP A 97 -18.75 6.01 -4.64
CA ASP A 97 -20.05 6.34 -4.04
C ASP A 97 -20.79 5.10 -3.50
N GLY A 98 -21.00 5.07 -2.19
CA GLY A 98 -21.66 3.96 -1.49
C GLY A 98 -20.83 2.67 -1.39
N ALA A 99 -19.59 2.65 -1.88
CA ALA A 99 -18.72 1.48 -1.86
C ALA A 99 -18.36 1.07 -0.42
N TRP A 100 -18.19 2.03 0.51
CA TRP A 100 -17.94 1.70 1.91
C TRP A 100 -19.12 0.97 2.53
N ARG A 101 -20.34 1.50 2.31
CA ARG A 101 -21.58 0.89 2.80
C ARG A 101 -21.82 -0.49 2.19
N ALA A 102 -21.42 -0.72 0.94
CA ALA A 102 -21.49 -2.05 0.35
C ALA A 102 -20.54 -3.03 1.04
N LEU A 103 -19.27 -2.64 1.24
CA LEU A 103 -18.25 -3.44 1.91
C LEU A 103 -18.62 -3.77 3.35
N THR A 104 -19.09 -2.78 4.13
CA THR A 104 -19.47 -3.01 5.54
C THR A 104 -20.68 -3.93 5.66
N ARG A 105 -21.67 -3.84 4.75
CA ARG A 105 -22.79 -4.79 4.73
C ARG A 105 -22.34 -6.23 4.45
N GLU A 106 -21.34 -6.42 3.60
CA GLU A 106 -20.76 -7.74 3.32
C GLU A 106 -20.09 -8.29 4.58
N VAL A 107 -19.21 -7.49 5.19
CA VAL A 107 -18.48 -7.85 6.41
C VAL A 107 -19.43 -8.16 7.58
N LEU A 108 -20.46 -7.33 7.81
CA LEU A 108 -21.39 -7.50 8.93
C LEU A 108 -22.36 -8.68 8.76
N ARG A 109 -22.51 -9.22 7.55
CA ARG A 109 -23.29 -10.44 7.30
C ARG A 109 -22.48 -11.71 7.53
N HIS A 110 -21.17 -11.62 7.52
CA HIS A 110 -20.27 -12.75 7.73
C HIS A 110 -20.19 -13.11 9.21
N ARG A 111 -20.31 -14.40 9.53
CA ARG A 111 -20.32 -14.91 10.93
C ARG A 111 -18.93 -15.35 11.42
N GLY A 112 -17.88 -14.83 10.81
CA GLY A 112 -16.48 -15.12 11.13
C GLY A 112 -15.57 -13.91 10.95
N PRO A 113 -14.24 -14.07 11.05
CA PRO A 113 -13.30 -12.98 10.85
C PRO A 113 -13.33 -12.48 9.41
N SER A 114 -13.30 -11.16 9.25
CA SER A 114 -13.15 -10.48 7.97
C SER A 114 -11.88 -9.65 7.95
N VAL A 115 -11.17 -9.59 6.82
CA VAL A 115 -9.93 -8.81 6.68
C VAL A 115 -10.13 -7.67 5.68
N VAL A 116 -10.18 -6.44 6.17
CA VAL A 116 -10.14 -5.23 5.32
C VAL A 116 -8.70 -4.70 5.32
N SER A 117 -8.01 -4.82 4.20
CA SER A 117 -6.57 -4.56 4.08
C SER A 117 -6.30 -3.40 3.13
N MET A 118 -6.26 -2.19 3.67
CA MET A 118 -6.15 -0.95 2.90
C MET A 118 -5.37 0.14 3.64
N GLU A 119 -4.16 0.41 3.15
CA GLU A 119 -3.20 1.33 3.79
C GLU A 119 -3.64 2.81 3.84
N PHE A 120 -4.67 3.21 3.10
CA PHE A 120 -5.23 4.57 3.21
C PHE A 120 -5.89 4.83 4.57
N LEU A 121 -6.30 3.78 5.29
CA LEU A 121 -6.81 3.90 6.65
C LEU A 121 -5.75 4.42 7.63
N SER A 122 -4.45 4.22 7.36
CA SER A 122 -3.39 4.87 8.14
C SER A 122 -3.49 6.39 8.14
N HIS A 123 -4.07 7.00 7.10
CA HIS A 123 -4.22 8.46 6.99
C HIS A 123 -5.42 9.00 7.77
N ALA A 124 -6.21 8.13 8.42
CA ALA A 124 -7.38 8.55 9.16
C ALA A 124 -7.02 9.54 10.28
N GLY A 125 -7.76 10.65 10.33
CA GLY A 125 -7.88 11.48 11.52
C GLY A 125 -9.00 10.96 12.42
N PRO A 126 -9.23 11.61 13.58
CA PRO A 126 -10.28 11.19 14.52
C PRO A 126 -11.68 11.08 13.90
N GLU A 127 -12.04 12.03 13.01
CA GLU A 127 -13.35 12.02 12.35
C GLU A 127 -13.51 10.86 11.37
N GLN A 128 -12.49 10.55 10.56
CA GLN A 128 -12.55 9.41 9.65
C GLN A 128 -12.55 8.08 10.41
N ALA A 129 -11.72 7.95 11.45
CA ALA A 129 -11.72 6.76 12.30
C ALA A 129 -13.09 6.55 12.97
N ARG A 130 -13.70 7.62 13.50
CA ARG A 130 -15.06 7.57 14.04
C ARG A 130 -16.08 7.08 13.01
N ARG A 131 -16.04 7.60 11.77
CA ARG A 131 -16.94 7.15 10.68
C ARG A 131 -16.78 5.66 10.37
N VAL A 132 -15.53 5.19 10.28
CA VAL A 132 -15.22 3.75 10.08
C VAL A 132 -15.83 2.93 11.22
N MET A 133 -15.56 3.31 12.47
CA MET A 133 -16.03 2.56 13.64
C MET A 133 -17.56 2.57 13.75
N SER A 134 -18.21 3.73 13.59
CA SER A 134 -19.67 3.83 13.59
C SER A 134 -20.34 2.98 12.52
N SER A 135 -19.69 2.80 11.36
CA SER A 135 -20.24 1.97 10.28
C SER A 135 -20.13 0.45 10.50
N LEU A 136 -19.28 0.03 11.46
CA LEU A 136 -19.10 -1.37 11.85
C LEU A 136 -20.00 -1.74 13.05
N GLY A 137 -20.67 -0.77 13.67
CA GLY A 137 -21.61 -1.01 14.77
C GLY A 137 -20.96 -1.76 15.94
N GLU A 138 -21.62 -2.81 16.40
CA GLU A 138 -21.18 -3.65 17.53
C GLU A 138 -20.15 -4.72 17.14
N ALA A 139 -19.62 -4.69 15.91
CA ALA A 139 -18.60 -5.65 15.49
C ALA A 139 -17.35 -5.56 16.38
N GLU A 140 -16.74 -6.71 16.64
CA GLU A 140 -15.44 -6.78 17.30
C GLU A 140 -14.35 -6.37 16.32
N VAL A 141 -13.75 -5.19 16.52
CA VAL A 141 -12.75 -4.63 15.60
C VAL A 141 -11.35 -4.80 16.14
N HIS A 142 -10.48 -5.36 15.31
CA HIS A 142 -9.04 -5.44 15.50
C HIS A 142 -8.35 -4.51 14.50
N VAL A 143 -7.42 -3.67 14.98
CA VAL A 143 -6.61 -2.80 14.12
C VAL A 143 -5.23 -3.42 13.96
N VAL A 144 -4.82 -3.68 12.73
CA VAL A 144 -3.52 -4.26 12.41
C VAL A 144 -2.63 -3.21 11.74
N LEU A 145 -1.48 -2.94 12.35
CA LEU A 145 -0.43 -2.04 11.88
C LEU A 145 0.85 -2.84 11.60
N THR A 146 1.22 -2.98 10.34
CA THR A 146 2.54 -3.41 9.93
C THR A 146 3.55 -2.25 10.03
N VAL A 147 4.72 -2.51 10.61
CA VAL A 147 5.78 -1.50 10.80
C VAL A 147 7.12 -2.04 10.31
N ARG A 148 7.90 -1.20 9.63
CA ARG A 148 9.19 -1.57 9.04
C ARG A 148 10.25 -0.56 9.44
N ASP A 149 11.50 -1.02 9.49
CA ASP A 149 12.68 -0.17 9.60
C ASP A 149 12.59 1.08 8.69
N ALA A 150 12.73 2.25 9.31
CA ALA A 150 12.75 3.53 8.63
C ALA A 150 13.86 3.63 7.59
N ALA A 151 15.01 2.97 7.77
CA ALA A 151 16.10 3.05 6.80
C ALA A 151 15.72 2.43 5.46
N GLY A 152 14.93 1.35 5.46
CA GLY A 152 14.33 0.79 4.24
C GLY A 152 13.12 1.59 3.74
N THR A 153 12.39 2.25 4.63
CA THR A 153 11.12 2.91 4.30
C THR A 153 11.29 4.31 3.70
N VAL A 154 12.31 5.08 4.12
CA VAL A 154 12.61 6.41 3.56
C VAL A 154 12.80 6.40 2.03
N PRO A 155 13.68 5.57 1.44
CA PRO A 155 13.81 5.48 -0.03
C PRO A 155 12.54 4.96 -0.70
N ALA A 156 11.89 3.95 -0.11
CA ALA A 156 10.63 3.40 -0.61
C ALA A 156 9.50 4.44 -0.68
N GLN A 157 9.45 5.35 0.30
CA GLN A 157 8.49 6.44 0.34
C GLN A 157 8.74 7.45 -0.78
N TRP A 158 10.01 7.84 -1.03
CA TRP A 158 10.36 8.72 -2.14
C TRP A 158 9.96 8.11 -3.49
N GLN A 159 10.35 6.86 -3.74
CA GLN A 159 10.00 6.14 -4.98
C GLN A 159 8.49 6.09 -5.18
N THR A 160 7.73 5.87 -4.11
CA THR A 160 6.26 5.86 -4.14
C THR A 160 5.69 7.23 -4.45
N MET A 161 6.25 8.29 -3.86
CA MET A 161 5.84 9.65 -4.15
C MET A 161 6.08 10.01 -5.62
N VAL A 162 7.26 9.65 -6.17
CA VAL A 162 7.57 9.84 -7.58
C VAL A 162 6.62 9.02 -8.47
N ARG A 163 6.37 7.75 -8.13
CA ARG A 163 5.38 6.92 -8.83
C ARG A 163 3.98 7.55 -8.85
N ASN A 164 3.64 8.31 -7.81
CA ASN A 164 2.38 9.04 -7.68
C ASN A 164 2.44 10.50 -8.19
N GLY A 165 3.45 10.87 -8.99
CA GLY A 165 3.50 12.16 -9.68
C GLY A 165 4.38 13.22 -9.00
N SER A 166 5.09 12.89 -7.93
CA SER A 166 5.98 13.86 -7.28
C SER A 166 7.19 14.21 -8.15
N THR A 167 7.58 15.48 -8.08
CA THR A 167 8.73 16.06 -8.78
C THR A 167 9.94 16.29 -7.85
N LEU A 168 9.82 15.98 -6.56
CA LEU A 168 10.89 16.15 -5.57
C LEU A 168 12.04 15.18 -5.86
N SER A 169 13.24 15.70 -6.01
CA SER A 169 14.45 14.88 -6.16
C SER A 169 14.76 14.11 -4.87
N TRP A 170 15.55 13.04 -4.97
CA TRP A 170 15.98 12.28 -3.80
C TRP A 170 16.67 13.16 -2.74
N PRO A 171 17.64 14.04 -3.10
CA PRO A 171 18.25 14.96 -2.14
C PRO A 171 17.26 15.95 -1.50
N GLU A 172 16.28 16.46 -2.25
CA GLU A 172 15.24 17.35 -1.70
C GLU A 172 14.33 16.61 -0.73
N PHE A 173 13.86 15.42 -1.12
CA PHE A 173 13.00 14.60 -0.29
C PHE A 173 13.69 14.23 1.03
N ARG A 174 14.93 13.71 1.00
CA ARG A 174 15.62 13.32 2.24
C ARG A 174 15.85 14.52 3.16
N ARG A 175 16.22 15.70 2.62
CA ARG A 175 16.33 16.95 3.40
C ARG A 175 15.01 17.34 4.06
N GLY A 176 13.90 17.20 3.33
CA GLY A 176 12.56 17.51 3.83
C GLY A 176 12.04 16.49 4.85
N ALA A 177 12.19 15.19 4.57
CA ALA A 177 11.77 14.10 5.44
C ALA A 177 12.43 14.17 6.82
N ARG A 178 13.70 14.57 6.91
CA ARG A 178 14.39 14.79 8.20
C ARG A 178 13.71 15.81 9.11
N ARG A 179 12.87 16.70 8.58
CA ARG A 179 12.06 17.64 9.35
C ARG A 179 10.78 17.01 9.93
N ALA A 180 10.54 15.71 9.70
CA ALA A 180 9.36 15.01 10.17
C ALA A 180 9.30 14.88 11.70
N THR A 181 10.45 14.74 12.37
CA THR A 181 10.61 14.65 13.84
C THR A 181 10.62 16.00 14.55
N GLY A 182 10.76 17.10 13.81
CA GLY A 182 10.79 18.45 14.39
C GLY A 182 9.44 18.87 14.97
N ARG A 183 9.46 19.84 15.91
CA ARG A 183 8.24 20.50 16.42
C ARG A 183 7.37 20.96 15.24
N ARG A 184 6.03 20.91 15.41
CA ARG A 184 5.07 21.43 14.42
C ARG A 184 5.55 22.79 13.91
N ALA A 185 5.41 23.02 12.60
CA ALA A 185 5.82 24.28 11.99
C ALA A 185 5.23 25.45 12.80
N ARG A 186 6.06 26.47 13.07
CA ARG A 186 5.60 27.69 13.77
C ARG A 186 4.38 28.25 13.02
N PRO A 187 3.38 28.82 13.72
CA PRO A 187 2.28 29.52 13.08
C PRO A 187 2.81 30.50 12.02
N GLY A 188 2.27 30.45 10.80
CA GLY A 188 2.69 31.29 9.68
C GLY A 188 3.81 30.72 8.78
N ARG A 189 4.44 29.58 9.10
CA ARG A 189 5.40 28.92 8.19
C ARG A 189 4.78 27.69 7.52
N LEU A 190 4.81 27.65 6.18
CA LEU A 190 4.38 26.46 5.43
C LEU A 190 5.22 25.24 5.87
N ALA A 191 4.52 24.15 6.18
CA ALA A 191 5.16 22.88 6.52
C ALA A 191 5.86 22.31 5.27
N ASP A 192 6.99 21.66 5.48
CA ASP A 192 7.71 21.00 4.40
C ASP A 192 6.86 19.87 3.78
N PRO A 193 6.59 19.89 2.46
CA PRO A 193 5.75 18.88 1.82
C PRO A 193 6.25 17.45 1.99
N ALA A 194 7.57 17.22 1.97
CA ALA A 194 8.14 15.88 2.19
C ALA A 194 7.95 15.44 3.64
N ALA A 195 8.15 16.34 4.61
CA ALA A 195 7.89 16.03 6.03
C ALA A 195 6.42 15.69 6.29
N VAL A 196 5.48 16.45 5.72
CA VAL A 196 4.04 16.19 5.84
C VAL A 196 3.70 14.84 5.23
N LYS A 197 4.12 14.57 4.00
CA LYS A 197 3.84 13.31 3.30
C LYS A 197 4.47 12.11 4.02
N PHE A 198 5.70 12.24 4.52
CA PHE A 198 6.37 11.19 5.28
C PHE A 198 5.62 10.89 6.59
N ARG A 199 5.23 11.91 7.37
CA ARG A 199 4.42 11.71 8.59
C ARG A 199 3.08 11.05 8.31
N HIS A 200 2.37 11.49 7.27
CA HIS A 200 1.09 10.91 6.91
C HIS A 200 1.21 9.40 6.65
N ALA A 201 2.27 8.99 5.95
CA ALA A 201 2.50 7.61 5.57
C ALA A 201 3.13 6.73 6.68
N GLN A 202 3.93 7.31 7.60
CA GLN A 202 4.83 6.54 8.48
C GLN A 202 4.73 6.85 9.98
N ASP A 203 3.94 7.85 10.40
CA ASP A 203 3.86 8.24 11.82
C ASP A 203 2.97 7.27 12.63
N VAL A 204 3.58 6.15 13.05
CA VAL A 204 2.93 5.10 13.86
C VAL A 204 2.37 5.67 15.16
N ALA A 205 3.08 6.59 15.81
CA ALA A 205 2.63 7.20 17.07
C ALA A 205 1.29 7.94 16.88
N ARG A 206 1.18 8.74 15.81
CA ARG A 206 -0.07 9.40 15.45
C ARG A 206 -1.18 8.39 15.14
N MET A 207 -0.88 7.33 14.39
CA MET A 207 -1.87 6.31 14.03
C MET A 207 -2.42 5.62 15.28
N LEU A 208 -1.54 5.19 16.18
CA LEU A 208 -1.95 4.57 17.44
C LEU A 208 -2.78 5.54 18.31
N GLU A 209 -2.42 6.83 18.36
CA GLU A 209 -3.19 7.85 19.09
C GLU A 209 -4.62 8.00 18.56
N VAL A 210 -4.82 7.90 17.25
CA VAL A 210 -6.15 8.00 16.63
C VAL A 210 -6.98 6.74 16.94
N TRP A 211 -6.42 5.56 16.67
CA TRP A 211 -7.19 4.31 16.71
C TRP A 211 -7.45 3.81 18.14
N ARG A 212 -6.56 4.07 19.11
CA ARG A 212 -6.78 3.70 20.52
C ARG A 212 -7.97 4.40 21.18
N ARG A 213 -8.52 5.44 20.56
CA ARG A 213 -9.74 6.12 21.04
C ARG A 213 -11.00 5.29 20.84
N PHE A 214 -10.93 4.29 19.95
CA PHE A 214 -12.09 3.48 19.55
C PHE A 214 -11.86 1.98 19.74
N VAL A 215 -10.62 1.54 19.80
CA VAL A 215 -10.24 0.12 19.91
C VAL A 215 -9.34 -0.04 21.14
N PRO A 216 -9.62 -1.00 22.03
CA PRO A 216 -8.80 -1.23 23.20
C PRO A 216 -7.42 -1.79 22.81
N ALA A 217 -6.41 -1.62 23.67
CA ALA A 217 -5.01 -1.88 23.32
C ALA A 217 -4.74 -3.34 22.91
N GLU A 218 -5.43 -4.29 23.55
CA GLU A 218 -5.35 -5.72 23.26
C GLU A 218 -5.85 -6.10 21.84
N ARG A 219 -6.65 -5.23 21.21
CA ARG A 219 -7.15 -5.38 19.84
C ARG A 219 -6.40 -4.49 18.84
N ILE A 220 -5.32 -3.85 19.25
CA ILE A 220 -4.39 -3.14 18.37
C ILE A 220 -3.14 -4.01 18.23
N HIS A 221 -2.88 -4.47 17.01
CA HIS A 221 -1.77 -5.36 16.69
C HIS A 221 -0.70 -4.63 15.90
N VAL A 222 0.52 -4.61 16.41
CA VAL A 222 1.69 -4.05 15.70
C VAL A 222 2.54 -5.21 15.21
N VAL A 223 2.52 -5.43 13.90
CA VAL A 223 3.25 -6.51 13.23
C VAL A 223 4.55 -5.96 12.67
N THR A 224 5.70 -6.43 13.15
CA THR A 224 6.98 -5.98 12.59
C THR A 224 7.27 -6.70 11.28
N VAL A 225 7.81 -5.96 10.31
CA VAL A 225 8.30 -6.51 9.04
C VAL A 225 9.77 -6.89 9.26
N PRO A 226 10.16 -8.15 8.99
CA PRO A 226 11.54 -8.56 9.13
C PRO A 226 12.45 -7.77 8.18
N ASP A 227 13.73 -7.70 8.52
CA ASP A 227 14.70 -7.03 7.65
C ASP A 227 14.81 -7.72 6.27
N SER A 228 15.34 -7.02 5.27
CA SER A 228 15.38 -7.45 3.87
C SER A 228 16.14 -8.77 3.62
N GLY A 229 16.98 -9.21 4.56
CA GLY A 229 17.66 -10.51 4.53
C GLY A 229 16.94 -11.64 5.28
N GLY A 230 15.85 -11.34 5.99
CA GLY A 230 15.05 -12.33 6.71
C GLY A 230 14.09 -13.09 5.82
N ASP A 231 13.51 -14.17 6.37
CA ASP A 231 12.49 -14.97 5.68
C ASP A 231 11.27 -14.09 5.34
N ARG A 232 11.00 -13.92 4.05
CA ARG A 232 9.88 -13.10 3.56
C ARG A 232 8.52 -13.67 3.95
N SER A 233 8.43 -14.98 4.16
CA SER A 233 7.21 -15.64 4.62
C SER A 233 6.88 -15.27 6.07
N LEU A 234 7.85 -14.79 6.86
CA LEU A 234 7.65 -14.44 8.27
C LEU A 234 6.64 -13.30 8.45
N LEU A 235 6.58 -12.32 7.54
CA LEU A 235 5.54 -11.28 7.59
C LEU A 235 4.15 -11.90 7.44
N TRP A 236 3.99 -12.86 6.52
CA TRP A 236 2.72 -13.57 6.34
C TRP A 236 2.38 -14.45 7.54
N GLN A 237 3.36 -15.16 8.11
CA GLN A 237 3.17 -15.97 9.31
C GLN A 237 2.69 -15.11 10.50
N ARG A 238 3.37 -13.98 10.75
CA ARG A 238 3.00 -13.02 11.81
C ARG A 238 1.60 -12.46 11.58
N PHE A 239 1.29 -12.04 10.36
CA PHE A 239 -0.03 -11.53 10.00
C PHE A 239 -1.14 -12.59 10.15
N SER A 240 -0.87 -13.81 9.69
CA SER A 240 -1.79 -14.94 9.81
C SER A 240 -2.11 -15.26 11.26
N GLY A 241 -1.10 -15.24 12.13
CA GLY A 241 -1.29 -15.43 13.58
C GLY A 241 -2.20 -14.37 14.22
N VAL A 242 -2.19 -13.13 13.74
CA VAL A 242 -3.11 -12.08 14.22
C VAL A 242 -4.55 -12.37 13.80
N VAL A 243 -4.77 -12.77 12.55
CA VAL A 243 -6.11 -13.01 12.00
C VAL A 243 -6.69 -14.36 12.44
N GLY A 244 -5.82 -15.31 12.83
CA GLY A 244 -6.20 -16.70 13.11
C GLY A 244 -6.22 -17.59 11.85
N LEU A 245 -5.37 -17.29 10.87
CA LEU A 245 -5.23 -18.04 9.62
C LEU A 245 -4.16 -19.13 9.72
N ASP A 246 -4.33 -20.21 8.94
CA ASP A 246 -3.25 -21.16 8.70
C ASP A 246 -2.14 -20.51 7.87
N PRO A 247 -0.92 -20.34 8.42
CA PRO A 247 0.18 -19.68 7.70
C PRO A 247 0.68 -20.49 6.49
N ARG A 248 0.26 -21.76 6.32
CA ARG A 248 0.60 -22.58 5.15
C ARG A 248 -0.13 -22.11 3.88
N ILE A 249 -1.28 -21.43 4.01
CA ILE A 249 -1.96 -20.81 2.88
C ILE A 249 -1.03 -19.76 2.28
N GLY A 250 -0.73 -19.84 0.98
CA GLY A 250 0.14 -18.86 0.32
C GLY A 250 1.59 -18.86 0.80
N ALA A 251 2.06 -19.89 1.52
CA ALA A 251 3.45 -19.98 1.96
C ALA A 251 4.48 -19.96 0.81
N GLN A 252 4.06 -20.36 -0.39
CA GLN A 252 4.88 -20.33 -1.61
C GLN A 252 4.79 -19.00 -2.37
N ASP A 253 3.91 -18.08 -1.96
CA ASP A 253 3.79 -16.79 -2.62
C ASP A 253 5.01 -15.94 -2.31
N THR A 254 5.73 -15.57 -3.37
CA THR A 254 6.94 -14.74 -3.29
C THR A 254 6.74 -13.36 -3.89
N SER A 255 5.49 -12.91 -4.01
CA SER A 255 5.10 -11.64 -4.64
C SER A 255 6.06 -10.49 -4.26
N VAL A 256 6.89 -10.06 -5.21
CA VAL A 256 7.81 -8.94 -5.06
C VAL A 256 7.11 -7.68 -5.58
N ASN A 257 6.70 -6.78 -4.68
CA ASN A 257 6.39 -5.41 -5.09
C ASN A 257 7.70 -4.65 -5.20
N THR A 258 8.33 -4.71 -6.37
CA THR A 258 9.67 -4.16 -6.54
C THR A 258 9.62 -2.64 -6.59
N SER A 259 10.34 -2.01 -5.66
CA SER A 259 10.65 -0.58 -5.75
C SER A 259 11.44 -0.30 -7.04
N LEU A 260 11.21 0.87 -7.64
CA LEU A 260 11.97 1.31 -8.81
C LEU A 260 13.45 1.45 -8.47
N GLY A 261 14.35 1.12 -9.40
CA GLY A 261 15.76 1.51 -9.27
C GLY A 261 15.93 3.04 -9.28
N TYR A 262 17.12 3.52 -8.93
CA TYR A 262 17.37 4.97 -8.77
C TYR A 262 17.28 5.71 -10.11
N ALA A 263 17.83 5.15 -11.19
CA ALA A 263 17.77 5.74 -12.52
C ALA A 263 16.31 5.79 -13.03
N SER A 264 15.58 4.69 -12.88
CA SER A 264 14.16 4.60 -13.21
C SER A 264 13.29 5.58 -12.41
N ALA A 265 13.51 5.70 -11.11
CA ALA A 265 12.81 6.67 -10.28
C ALA A 265 13.14 8.12 -10.70
N GLU A 266 14.41 8.42 -10.97
CA GLU A 266 14.82 9.77 -11.38
C GLU A 266 14.28 10.15 -12.77
N LEU A 267 14.30 9.23 -13.75
CA LEU A 267 13.65 9.46 -15.05
C LEU A 267 12.16 9.76 -14.88
N LEU A 268 11.45 8.95 -14.09
CA LEU A 268 10.03 9.16 -13.83
C LEU A 268 9.75 10.52 -13.17
N ARG A 269 10.61 10.95 -12.25
CA ARG A 269 10.52 12.26 -11.61
C ARG A 269 10.68 13.39 -12.64
N LEU A 270 11.63 13.26 -13.57
CA LEU A 270 11.83 14.23 -14.66
C LEU A 270 10.61 14.27 -15.59
N VAL A 271 10.05 13.12 -15.95
CA VAL A 271 8.82 13.02 -16.73
C VAL A 271 7.65 13.68 -15.99
N ASN A 272 7.50 13.46 -14.69
CA ASN A 272 6.47 14.14 -13.88
C ASN A 272 6.63 15.66 -13.90
N ALA A 273 7.87 16.15 -13.84
CA ALA A 273 8.15 17.59 -13.90
C ALA A 273 7.78 18.18 -15.28
N GLU A 274 8.08 17.45 -16.36
CA GLU A 274 7.69 17.86 -17.72
C GLU A 274 6.18 17.80 -17.93
N LEU A 275 5.48 16.79 -17.38
CA LEU A 275 4.03 16.68 -17.40
C LEU A 275 3.33 17.77 -16.57
N ALA A 276 3.94 18.22 -15.47
CA ALA A 276 3.43 19.31 -14.65
C ALA A 276 3.60 20.69 -15.33
N GLY A 277 4.61 20.84 -16.20
CA GLY A 277 4.92 22.08 -16.92
C GLY A 277 5.46 23.21 -16.03
N ARG A 278 5.87 24.34 -16.65
CA ARG A 278 6.54 25.47 -15.96
C ARG A 278 5.69 26.22 -14.93
N GLY A 279 4.40 25.88 -14.78
CA GLY A 279 3.48 26.47 -13.80
C GLY A 279 3.03 25.54 -12.66
N GLY A 280 3.36 24.24 -12.71
CA GLY A 280 2.95 23.24 -11.71
C GLY A 280 3.83 23.19 -10.46
N ARG A 281 4.24 24.36 -9.95
CA ARG A 281 4.97 24.50 -8.68
C ARG A 281 4.00 24.68 -7.50
N ASP A 282 2.93 23.92 -7.47
CA ASP A 282 2.17 23.77 -6.24
C ASP A 282 2.66 22.52 -5.51
N GLY A 283 3.57 22.74 -4.57
CA GLY A 283 3.83 21.80 -3.47
C GLY A 283 2.57 21.48 -2.63
N SER A 284 1.40 21.97 -3.04
CA SER A 284 0.08 21.77 -2.47
C SER A 284 -0.86 20.92 -3.35
N SER A 285 -0.37 20.10 -4.29
CA SER A 285 -1.19 18.98 -4.80
C SER A 285 -1.55 18.09 -3.60
N GLY A 286 -2.72 18.40 -3.04
CA GLY A 286 -3.26 17.82 -1.84
C GLY A 286 -3.26 16.31 -2.02
N SER A 287 -2.60 15.63 -1.08
CA SER A 287 -2.72 14.20 -0.81
C SER A 287 -3.04 13.34 -2.04
N LEU A 288 -2.03 12.68 -2.63
CA LEU A 288 -2.21 11.48 -3.48
C LEU A 288 -2.81 11.67 -4.89
N GLY A 289 -2.06 12.33 -5.77
CA GLY A 289 -1.79 11.80 -7.11
C GLY A 289 -2.14 12.68 -8.30
N GLY A 290 -1.30 12.58 -9.34
CA GLY A 290 -1.44 13.27 -10.63
C GLY A 290 -0.28 14.24 -10.90
N ALA A 291 0.32 14.19 -12.09
CA ALA A 291 1.27 15.20 -12.54
C ALA A 291 0.51 16.36 -13.19
N GLY A 292 0.14 17.37 -12.39
CA GLY A 292 -0.45 18.61 -12.90
C GLY A 292 -1.88 18.47 -13.44
N ARG A 293 -2.07 18.75 -14.74
CA ARG A 293 -3.39 19.00 -15.38
C ARG A 293 -4.20 17.73 -15.73
N PHE A 294 -3.69 16.54 -15.43
CA PHE A 294 -4.34 15.29 -15.84
C PHE A 294 -5.16 14.66 -14.71
N ALA A 295 -6.32 14.09 -15.06
CA ALA A 295 -7.11 13.30 -14.13
C ALA A 295 -6.26 12.14 -13.56
N LEU A 296 -6.42 11.86 -12.27
CA LEU A 296 -5.67 10.84 -11.56
C LEU A 296 -5.86 9.45 -12.20
N SER A 297 -7.07 9.16 -12.68
CA SER A 297 -7.38 7.93 -13.42
C SER A 297 -6.55 7.76 -14.70
N ASP A 298 -6.30 8.82 -15.46
CA ASP A 298 -5.49 8.79 -16.68
C ASP A 298 -4.00 8.63 -16.39
N TYR A 299 -3.50 9.39 -15.41
CA TYR A 299 -2.13 9.27 -14.93
C TYR A 299 -1.87 7.84 -14.43
N ASN A 300 -2.78 7.28 -13.63
CA ASN A 300 -2.63 5.94 -13.09
C ASN A 300 -2.55 4.88 -14.19
N ALA A 301 -3.46 4.92 -15.16
CA ALA A 301 -3.55 3.91 -16.23
C ALA A 301 -2.44 4.01 -17.30
N THR A 302 -1.64 5.07 -17.29
CA THR A 302 -0.60 5.31 -18.30
C THR A 302 0.77 5.35 -17.66
N VAL A 303 0.98 6.29 -16.74
CA VAL A 303 2.28 6.49 -16.11
C VAL A 303 2.50 5.48 -14.98
N ARG A 304 1.54 5.29 -14.07
CA ARG A 304 1.74 4.42 -12.90
C ARG A 304 1.71 2.92 -13.22
N GLU A 305 0.75 2.50 -14.04
CA GLU A 305 0.53 1.09 -14.40
C GLU A 305 1.49 0.65 -15.50
N VAL A 306 1.59 1.38 -16.62
CA VAL A 306 2.43 0.96 -17.76
C VAL A 306 3.87 1.39 -17.58
N LEU A 307 4.17 2.70 -17.58
CA LEU A 307 5.55 3.18 -17.51
C LEU A 307 6.24 2.70 -16.22
N ALA A 308 5.72 3.10 -15.06
CA ALA A 308 6.33 2.74 -13.78
C ALA A 308 6.15 1.26 -13.43
N GLY A 309 5.01 0.65 -13.73
CA GLY A 309 4.66 -0.69 -13.26
C GLY A 309 5.15 -1.84 -14.14
N GLN A 310 5.29 -1.63 -15.45
CA GLN A 310 5.68 -2.67 -16.40
C GLN A 310 7.09 -2.45 -16.94
N VAL A 311 7.45 -1.20 -17.25
CA VAL A 311 8.77 -0.89 -17.85
C VAL A 311 9.81 -0.68 -16.76
N LEU A 312 9.63 0.38 -15.95
CA LEU A 312 10.64 0.79 -14.98
C LEU A 312 10.82 -0.21 -13.83
N ALA A 313 9.75 -0.89 -13.42
CA ALA A 313 9.83 -1.92 -12.37
C ALA A 313 10.64 -3.15 -12.81
N ALA A 314 10.70 -3.47 -14.11
CA ALA A 314 11.45 -4.61 -14.61
C ALA A 314 12.98 -4.41 -14.50
N ARG A 315 13.43 -3.17 -14.34
CA ARG A 315 14.85 -2.78 -14.26
C ARG A 315 15.40 -2.72 -12.85
N SER A 316 14.56 -2.96 -11.84
CA SER A 316 14.90 -2.78 -10.43
C SER A 316 16.13 -3.55 -9.97
N ASP A 317 16.37 -4.72 -10.58
CA ASP A 317 17.44 -5.64 -10.18
C ASP A 317 18.77 -5.29 -10.85
N SER A 318 18.72 -4.58 -11.99
CA SER A 318 19.89 -4.09 -12.71
C SER A 318 20.33 -2.67 -12.32
N GLU A 319 19.53 -1.98 -11.52
CA GLU A 319 19.76 -0.58 -11.15
C GLU A 319 20.21 -0.42 -9.69
N ALA A 320 21.09 0.55 -9.44
CA ALA A 320 21.42 0.95 -8.08
C ALA A 320 20.16 1.45 -7.33
N ARG A 321 20.13 1.25 -6.01
CA ARG A 321 19.06 1.78 -5.14
C ARG A 321 19.44 3.18 -4.64
N PRO A 322 18.47 4.09 -4.40
CA PRO A 322 18.77 5.33 -3.70
C PRO A 322 19.21 5.04 -2.26
N LEU A 323 20.40 5.52 -1.88
CA LEU A 323 21.03 5.29 -0.59
C LEU A 323 20.86 6.50 0.32
N LEU A 324 20.91 6.25 1.63
CA LEU A 324 20.83 7.28 2.66
C LEU A 324 22.16 8.02 2.79
N ASP A 325 22.10 9.33 3.04
CA ASP A 325 23.25 10.03 3.65
C ASP A 325 23.26 9.76 5.18
N ARG A 326 24.41 9.94 5.85
CA ARG A 326 24.58 9.69 7.29
C ARG A 326 23.52 10.41 8.13
N ARG A 327 23.23 11.67 7.80
CA ARG A 327 22.20 12.46 8.48
C ARG A 327 20.80 11.86 8.34
N THR A 328 20.50 11.20 7.23
CA THR A 328 19.23 10.51 7.00
C THR A 328 19.21 9.16 7.67
N ALA A 329 20.35 8.46 7.76
CA ALA A 329 20.49 7.25 8.57
C ALA A 329 20.23 7.55 10.07
N ASP A 330 20.82 8.61 10.63
CA ASP A 330 20.59 9.05 12.01
C ASP A 330 19.11 9.37 12.25
N PHE A 331 18.47 10.04 11.28
CA PHE A 331 17.03 10.30 11.31
C PHE A 331 16.21 9.01 11.31
N ALA A 332 16.58 8.01 10.50
CA ALA A 332 15.88 6.72 10.45
C ALA A 332 15.96 6.00 11.82
N LEU A 333 17.14 5.98 12.46
CA LEU A 333 17.31 5.41 13.79
C LEU A 333 16.44 6.14 14.84
N ALA A 334 16.42 7.47 14.80
CA ALA A 334 15.57 8.27 15.69
C ALA A 334 14.06 8.03 15.44
N TRP A 335 13.67 7.82 14.17
CA TRP A 335 12.28 7.47 13.80
C TRP A 335 11.88 6.09 14.32
N ASN A 336 12.79 5.11 14.21
CA ASN A 336 12.59 3.78 14.78
C ASN A 336 12.46 3.85 16.31
N ALA A 337 13.30 4.63 17.00
CA ALA A 337 13.21 4.83 18.44
C ALA A 337 11.85 5.41 18.87
N ARG A 338 11.38 6.46 18.18
CA ARG A 338 10.04 7.03 18.39
C ARG A 338 8.92 6.01 18.14
N THR A 339 9.08 5.16 17.14
CA THR A 339 8.11 4.10 16.83
C THR A 339 8.08 3.06 17.95
N ARG A 340 9.24 2.59 18.42
CA ARG A 340 9.35 1.65 19.55
C ARG A 340 8.70 2.21 20.81
N GLU A 341 8.99 3.47 21.14
CA GLU A 341 8.39 4.15 22.30
C GLU A 341 6.86 4.21 22.19
N ALA A 342 6.31 4.54 21.02
CA ALA A 342 4.88 4.58 20.80
C ALA A 342 4.21 3.20 20.96
N VAL A 343 4.84 2.14 20.43
CA VAL A 343 4.33 0.77 20.54
C VAL A 343 4.33 0.32 22.00
N THR A 344 5.44 0.51 22.73
CA THR A 344 5.55 0.12 24.14
C THR A 344 4.59 0.91 25.04
N SER A 345 4.47 2.23 24.84
CA SER A 345 3.62 3.09 25.68
C SER A 345 2.12 2.86 25.47
N THR A 346 1.71 2.44 24.27
CA THR A 346 0.30 2.16 23.97
C THR A 346 -0.16 0.78 24.41
N ARG A 347 0.77 -0.10 24.83
CA ARG A 347 0.52 -1.51 25.18
C ARG A 347 -0.22 -2.28 24.08
N ALA A 348 -0.04 -1.86 22.83
CA ALA A 348 -0.52 -2.60 21.68
C ALA A 348 0.11 -4.00 21.66
N HIS A 349 -0.63 -4.99 21.17
CA HIS A 349 -0.12 -6.35 21.01
C HIS A 349 0.96 -6.37 19.92
N LEU A 350 2.22 -6.52 20.32
CA LEU A 350 3.36 -6.64 19.41
C LEU A 350 3.44 -8.08 18.87
N VAL A 351 3.52 -8.21 17.54
CA VAL A 351 3.76 -9.49 16.86
C VAL A 351 5.04 -9.40 16.04
N GLY A 352 6.08 -10.08 16.53
CA GLY A 352 7.45 -9.98 16.04
C GLY A 352 8.39 -9.41 17.10
N ASP A 353 9.44 -8.72 16.68
CA ASP A 353 10.48 -8.20 17.58
C ASP A 353 10.75 -6.71 17.29
N LEU A 354 10.87 -5.89 18.33
CA LEU A 354 11.29 -4.49 18.19
C LEU A 354 12.73 -4.35 17.67
N ALA A 355 13.54 -5.41 17.71
CA ALA A 355 14.84 -5.48 17.04
C ALA A 355 14.74 -5.33 15.51
N ASP A 356 13.57 -5.61 14.90
CA ASP A 356 13.27 -5.31 13.50
C ASP A 356 13.23 -3.78 13.22
N LEU A 357 13.27 -2.95 14.26
CA LEU A 357 13.33 -1.49 14.22
C LEU A 357 14.64 -0.98 14.86
N PRO A 358 15.79 -1.08 14.16
CA PRO A 358 17.09 -0.77 14.73
C PRO A 358 17.20 0.70 15.16
N VAL A 359 17.85 0.92 16.30
CA VAL A 359 18.07 2.27 16.89
C VAL A 359 19.54 2.62 17.11
N ALA A 360 20.44 1.65 16.94
CA ALA A 360 21.87 1.82 17.19
C ALA A 360 22.68 2.03 15.90
N ALA A 361 22.38 1.26 14.85
CA ALA A 361 23.09 1.31 13.59
C ALA A 361 22.17 0.95 12.42
N VAL A 362 22.45 1.53 11.26
CA VAL A 362 21.87 1.13 9.97
C VAL A 362 22.90 0.24 9.28
N ASP A 363 22.43 -0.77 8.53
CA ASP A 363 23.28 -1.56 7.63
C ASP A 363 24.15 -0.63 6.75
N PRO A 364 25.49 -0.74 6.81
CA PRO A 364 26.40 0.09 6.02
C PRO A 364 26.12 0.04 4.51
N SER A 365 25.57 -1.07 3.99
CA SER A 365 25.21 -1.20 2.56
C SER A 365 24.12 -0.23 2.11
N ARG A 366 23.39 0.39 3.06
CA ARG A 366 22.30 1.35 2.79
C ARG A 366 22.73 2.80 2.87
N VAL A 367 24.00 3.09 3.18
CA VAL A 367 24.49 4.43 3.47
C VAL A 367 25.64 4.80 2.54
N ASP A 368 25.50 5.94 1.85
CA ASP A 368 26.54 6.56 1.04
C ASP A 368 26.32 8.08 1.01
N ASP A 369 27.22 8.83 1.65
CA ASP A 369 27.17 10.30 1.72
C ASP A 369 27.38 10.98 0.37
N HIS A 370 28.01 10.28 -0.58
CA HIS A 370 28.46 10.82 -1.84
C HIS A 370 27.82 10.15 -3.05
N GLN A 371 26.74 9.37 -2.85
CA GLN A 371 26.04 8.74 -3.96
C GLN A 371 25.65 9.78 -5.01
N PRO A 372 26.22 9.72 -6.23
CA PRO A 372 25.91 10.67 -7.27
C PRO A 372 24.46 10.46 -7.78
N PRO A 373 23.83 11.50 -8.36
CA PRO A 373 22.60 11.27 -9.12
C PRO A 373 22.87 10.33 -10.32
N PRO A 374 21.85 9.65 -10.84
CA PRO A 374 21.98 8.83 -12.05
C PRO A 374 22.60 9.62 -13.20
N SER A 375 23.56 9.01 -13.91
CA SER A 375 24.26 9.65 -15.02
C SER A 375 23.36 9.83 -16.24
N SER A 376 23.74 10.72 -17.16
CA SER A 376 23.00 10.90 -18.42
C SER A 376 22.90 9.61 -19.23
N VAL A 377 23.94 8.76 -19.19
CA VAL A 377 23.95 7.45 -19.87
C VAL A 377 22.88 6.53 -19.27
N GLN A 378 22.87 6.38 -17.94
CA GLN A 378 21.87 5.56 -17.24
C GLN A 378 20.45 6.06 -17.51
N LEU A 379 20.23 7.38 -17.53
CA LEU A 379 18.92 7.96 -17.82
C LEU A 379 18.49 7.73 -19.27
N LEU A 380 19.43 7.78 -20.23
CA LEU A 380 19.13 7.53 -21.65
C LEU A 380 18.79 6.07 -21.93
N GLU A 381 19.48 5.12 -21.31
CA GLU A 381 19.17 3.68 -21.40
C GLU A 381 17.73 3.39 -20.95
N VAL A 382 17.33 3.93 -19.78
CA VAL A 382 15.97 3.77 -19.27
C VAL A 382 14.96 4.49 -20.17
N ALA A 383 15.34 5.64 -20.72
CA ALA A 383 14.46 6.43 -21.57
C ALA A 383 14.15 5.74 -22.91
N GLU A 384 15.12 5.07 -23.52
CA GLU A 384 14.94 4.32 -24.77
C GLU A 384 13.85 3.24 -24.62
N GLU A 385 13.95 2.41 -23.58
CA GLU A 385 12.94 1.38 -23.28
C GLU A 385 11.56 1.99 -22.97
N SER A 386 11.55 3.14 -22.28
CA SER A 386 10.34 3.87 -21.93
C SER A 386 9.63 4.42 -23.18
N VAL A 387 10.37 5.03 -24.10
CA VAL A 387 9.86 5.55 -25.38
C VAL A 387 9.22 4.43 -26.18
N GLU A 388 9.95 3.32 -26.34
CA GLU A 388 9.49 2.19 -27.14
C GLU A 388 8.21 1.56 -26.56
N ALA A 389 8.16 1.34 -25.23
CA ALA A 389 6.97 0.81 -24.58
C ALA A 389 5.75 1.75 -24.70
N LEU A 390 5.96 3.07 -24.59
CA LEU A 390 4.90 4.06 -24.70
C LEU A 390 4.42 4.25 -26.14
N ARG A 391 5.30 4.21 -27.14
CA ARG A 391 4.91 4.20 -28.57
C ARG A 391 3.96 3.03 -28.86
N ARG A 392 4.33 1.82 -28.44
CA ARG A 392 3.44 0.65 -28.57
C ARG A 392 2.11 0.83 -27.82
N LEU A 393 2.10 1.49 -26.66
CA LEU A 393 0.87 1.79 -25.94
C LEU A 393 -0.03 2.76 -26.72
N VAL A 394 0.56 3.83 -27.26
CA VAL A 394 -0.12 4.82 -28.10
C VAL A 394 -0.72 4.12 -29.30
N GLU A 395 0.08 3.38 -30.09
CA GLU A 395 -0.36 2.63 -31.27
C GLU A 395 -1.52 1.67 -30.97
N ARG A 396 -1.43 0.89 -29.88
CA ARG A 396 -2.52 -0.02 -29.48
C ARG A 396 -3.82 0.73 -29.16
N ARG A 397 -3.74 1.87 -28.46
CA ARG A 397 -4.91 2.70 -28.11
C ARG A 397 -5.47 3.37 -29.36
N ALA A 398 -4.61 3.89 -30.24
CA ALA A 398 -4.94 4.48 -31.53
C ALA A 398 -5.68 3.49 -32.44
N ALA A 399 -5.10 2.31 -32.68
CA ALA A 399 -5.73 1.26 -33.48
C ALA A 399 -7.09 0.82 -32.91
N ARG A 400 -7.22 0.81 -31.58
CA ARG A 400 -8.50 0.53 -30.92
C ARG A 400 -9.53 1.64 -31.14
N ALA A 401 -9.12 2.90 -31.14
CA ALA A 401 -10.00 4.04 -31.39
C ALA A 401 -10.53 3.99 -32.83
N VAL A 402 -9.66 3.75 -33.81
CA VAL A 402 -10.01 3.58 -35.23
C VAL A 402 -11.03 2.43 -35.41
N ARG A 403 -10.76 1.25 -34.85
CA ARG A 403 -11.69 0.11 -34.92
C ARG A 403 -13.07 0.38 -34.31
N ARG A 404 -13.20 1.40 -33.46
CA ARG A 404 -14.45 1.77 -32.78
C ARG A 404 -15.10 3.02 -33.37
N GLY A 405 -14.55 3.57 -34.45
CA GLY A 405 -15.03 4.83 -35.04
C GLY A 405 -14.98 6.01 -34.06
N VAL A 406 -14.04 5.99 -33.10
CA VAL A 406 -13.91 7.07 -32.12
C VAL A 406 -13.16 8.23 -32.76
N ASP A 407 -13.78 9.40 -32.78
CA ASP A 407 -13.10 10.63 -33.18
C ASP A 407 -12.00 10.97 -32.18
N VAL A 408 -10.77 11.09 -32.67
CA VAL A 408 -9.60 11.44 -31.87
C VAL A 408 -9.09 12.77 -32.41
N PRO A 409 -8.88 13.79 -31.55
CA PRO A 409 -8.40 15.09 -32.00
C PRO A 409 -7.16 14.95 -32.89
N GLY A 410 -7.17 15.61 -34.06
CA GLY A 410 -6.11 15.49 -35.08
C GLY A 410 -4.70 15.82 -34.57
N GLU A 411 -4.60 16.66 -33.54
CA GLU A 411 -3.34 17.01 -32.85
C GLU A 411 -2.66 15.81 -32.18
N VAL A 412 -3.38 14.72 -31.89
CA VAL A 412 -2.83 13.49 -31.27
C VAL A 412 -2.03 12.65 -32.28
N TRP A 413 -2.23 12.88 -33.59
CA TRP A 413 -1.57 12.11 -34.66
C TRP A 413 -0.31 12.80 -35.21
N GLY A 414 0.16 13.86 -34.54
CA GLY A 414 1.02 14.87 -35.15
C GLY A 414 2.37 15.11 -34.48
N VAL A 415 3.03 14.11 -33.90
CA VAL A 415 4.49 14.18 -33.65
C VAL A 415 5.20 13.00 -34.33
N ARG A 416 4.87 12.75 -35.60
CA ARG A 416 5.76 11.96 -36.46
C ARG A 416 6.95 12.82 -36.86
N GLY A 417 8.10 12.54 -36.27
CA GLY A 417 9.39 12.76 -36.93
C GLY A 417 9.86 14.21 -37.03
N GLY A 418 9.86 14.95 -35.92
CA GLY A 418 10.82 16.03 -35.76
C GLY A 418 11.98 15.51 -34.91
N ARG A 419 13.11 15.10 -35.52
CA ARG A 419 14.38 15.15 -34.79
C ARG A 419 14.55 16.62 -34.42
N GLY A 420 14.18 16.99 -33.20
CA GLY A 420 14.41 18.32 -32.66
C GLY A 420 15.89 18.62 -32.87
N ARG A 421 16.18 19.59 -33.74
CA ARG A 421 17.51 20.16 -33.89
C ARG A 421 18.01 20.49 -32.48
N GLY A 422 19.18 19.96 -32.12
CA GLY A 422 19.77 20.01 -30.78
C GLY A 422 19.48 21.33 -30.07
N GLY A 423 18.51 21.29 -29.16
CA GLY A 423 18.11 22.42 -28.34
C GLY A 423 18.93 22.44 -27.06
N ALA A 424 18.94 23.59 -26.38
CA ALA A 424 19.67 23.88 -25.15
C ALA A 424 19.43 22.92 -23.94
N ARG A 425 18.68 21.82 -24.10
CA ARG A 425 18.29 20.85 -23.05
C ARG A 425 19.16 19.58 -23.00
N GLY A 426 19.93 19.29 -24.05
CA GLY A 426 20.74 18.08 -24.16
C GLY A 426 19.92 16.79 -24.34
N ALA A 427 20.59 15.68 -24.67
CA ALA A 427 19.95 14.42 -25.07
C ALA A 427 18.96 13.85 -24.05
N THR A 428 19.29 13.88 -22.75
CA THR A 428 18.38 13.42 -21.69
C THR A 428 17.11 14.26 -21.62
N GLY A 429 17.23 15.58 -21.80
CA GLY A 429 16.08 16.49 -21.80
C GLY A 429 15.15 16.26 -22.98
N ASP A 430 15.70 15.94 -24.15
CA ASP A 430 14.93 15.61 -25.36
C ASP A 430 14.17 14.28 -25.17
N ALA A 431 14.82 13.26 -24.63
CA ALA A 431 14.19 11.97 -24.34
C ALA A 431 13.06 12.07 -23.30
N VAL A 432 13.27 12.83 -22.21
CA VAL A 432 12.21 13.11 -21.21
C VAL A 432 11.02 13.82 -21.87
N SER A 433 11.30 14.78 -22.76
CA SER A 433 10.25 15.52 -23.47
C SER A 433 9.44 14.60 -24.37
N GLU A 434 10.08 13.69 -25.09
CA GLU A 434 9.42 12.69 -25.92
C GLU A 434 8.54 11.74 -25.09
N ILE A 435 9.06 11.21 -23.99
CA ILE A 435 8.29 10.35 -23.07
C ILE A 435 7.04 11.08 -22.56
N ALA A 436 7.19 12.36 -22.18
CA ALA A 436 6.07 13.16 -21.72
C ALA A 436 5.03 13.39 -22.82
N VAL A 437 5.43 13.60 -24.08
CA VAL A 437 4.51 13.67 -25.23
C VAL A 437 3.73 12.37 -25.39
N LEU A 438 4.41 11.22 -25.43
CA LEU A 438 3.76 9.92 -25.59
C LEU A 438 2.80 9.61 -24.43
N CYS A 439 3.16 9.99 -23.20
CA CYS A 439 2.27 9.88 -22.05
C CYS A 439 0.98 10.70 -22.25
N ARG A 440 1.10 11.94 -22.73
CA ARG A 440 -0.06 12.81 -23.00
C ARG A 440 -0.97 12.22 -24.08
N GLU A 441 -0.40 11.80 -25.20
CA GLU A 441 -1.14 11.16 -26.30
C GLU A 441 -1.88 9.90 -25.82
N ALA A 442 -1.18 9.03 -25.10
CA ALA A 442 -1.77 7.82 -24.54
C ALA A 442 -2.94 8.14 -23.59
N MET A 443 -2.81 9.17 -22.74
CA MET A 443 -3.89 9.61 -21.84
C MET A 443 -5.09 10.18 -22.62
N VAL A 444 -4.86 10.99 -23.65
CA VAL A 444 -5.95 11.52 -24.51
C VAL A 444 -6.70 10.38 -25.18
N LEU A 445 -6.00 9.46 -25.84
CA LEU A 445 -6.60 8.29 -26.49
C LEU A 445 -7.43 7.46 -25.52
N ARG A 446 -6.94 7.29 -24.29
CA ARG A 446 -7.67 6.58 -23.24
C ARG A 446 -9.00 7.28 -22.91
N ARG A 447 -8.99 8.60 -22.72
CA ARG A 447 -10.22 9.36 -22.45
C ARG A 447 -11.24 9.23 -23.58
N CYS A 448 -10.82 9.39 -24.83
CA CYS A 448 -11.71 9.20 -25.99
C CYS A 448 -12.33 7.79 -26.01
N LEU A 449 -11.51 6.76 -25.77
CA LEU A 449 -11.97 5.38 -25.69
C LEU A 449 -12.92 5.09 -24.52
N GLN A 450 -12.80 5.81 -23.40
CA GLN A 450 -13.71 5.70 -22.27
C GLN A 450 -15.04 6.39 -22.55
N ALA A 451 -15.01 7.63 -23.02
CA ALA A 451 -16.21 8.39 -23.37
C ALA A 451 -17.07 7.65 -24.40
N SER A 452 -16.44 7.06 -25.43
CA SER A 452 -17.15 6.23 -26.42
C SER A 452 -17.81 4.98 -25.81
N ARG A 453 -17.20 4.36 -24.80
CA ARG A 453 -17.81 3.21 -24.12
C ARG A 453 -19.00 3.60 -23.26
N GLU A 454 -18.95 4.78 -22.65
CA GLU A 454 -20.03 5.31 -21.83
C GLU A 454 -21.21 5.73 -22.71
N ALA A 455 -20.96 6.33 -23.88
CA ALA A 455 -22.01 6.66 -24.84
C ALA A 455 -22.68 5.43 -25.49
N ALA A 456 -22.03 4.27 -25.46
CA ALA A 456 -22.57 3.02 -25.99
C ALA A 456 -23.33 2.17 -24.96
N ARG A 457 -23.38 2.62 -23.69
CA ARG A 457 -24.14 2.00 -22.60
C ARG A 457 -25.38 2.82 -22.32
#